data_AF-A0A7M3STR7-F1
#
_entry.id   AF-A0A7M3STR7-F1
#
_cell.length_a   1.000
_cell.length_b   1.000
_cell.length_c   1.000
_cell.angle_alpha   90.00
_cell.angle_beta   90.00
_cell.angle_gamma   90.00
#
_symmetry.space_group_name_H-M   'P 1'
#
loop_
_entity.id
_entity.type
_entity.pdbx_description
1 polymer ?
#
loop_
_entity_poly.entity_id
_entity_poly.type
_entity_poly.pdbx_seq_one_letter_code
_entity_poly.pdbx_strand_id
1 'polypeptide(L)'
;MSLDEGDHVGAAAVVDLRDRLIRQYREPFDAVLRSESTVHEIGEVDGDVAFAQVVGPVLLARLTGDGVVAIDRAGRRRVVDDFLAARTVPVDPDS
;
A
#
# COMPACT_ATOMS: atom_id res chain seq x y z
N MET A 1 22.39 35.81 15.40
CA MET A 1 21.14 35.11 15.71
C MET A 1 20.02 35.82 14.94
N SER A 2 19.19 35.23 14.10
CA SER A 2 19.11 33.86 13.60
C SER A 2 18.03 33.85 12.52
N LEU A 3 18.40 33.87 11.24
CA LEU A 3 17.46 33.58 10.13
C LEU A 3 17.75 32.21 9.50
N ASP A 4 18.95 31.68 9.72
CA ASP A 4 19.41 30.39 9.21
C ASP A 4 18.89 29.21 10.07
N GLU A 5 18.88 29.31 11.41
CA GLU A 5 18.41 28.20 12.26
C GLU A 5 16.91 27.89 12.07
N GLY A 6 16.09 28.90 11.76
CA GLY A 6 14.66 28.70 11.54
C GLY A 6 14.34 27.90 10.27
N ASP A 7 15.13 28.09 9.21
CA ASP A 7 14.98 27.36 7.94
C ASP A 7 15.48 25.92 8.07
N HIS A 8 16.60 25.69 8.76
CA HIS A 8 17.11 24.34 9.06
C HIS A 8 16.15 23.54 9.95
N VAL A 9 15.54 24.17 10.97
CA VAL A 9 14.54 23.53 11.84
C VAL A 9 13.26 23.20 11.06
N GLY A 10 12.81 24.09 10.17
CA GLY A 10 11.66 23.85 9.29
C GLY A 10 11.91 22.71 8.30
N ALA A 11 13.09 22.69 7.67
CA ALA A 11 13.51 21.62 6.77
C ALA A 11 13.59 20.26 7.50
N ALA A 12 14.17 20.23 8.70
CA ALA A 12 14.23 19.03 9.52
C ALA A 12 12.84 18.50 9.91
N ALA A 13 11.91 19.38 10.30
CA ALA A 13 10.53 19.00 10.64
C ALA A 13 9.77 18.42 9.44
N VAL A 14 9.97 18.97 8.23
CA VAL A 14 9.36 18.45 7.00
C VAL A 14 9.92 17.07 6.63
N VAL A 15 11.22 16.85 6.81
CA VAL A 15 11.85 15.53 6.61
C VAL A 15 11.28 14.52 7.59
N ASP A 16 11.21 14.85 8.89
CA ASP A 16 10.63 13.96 9.91
C ASP A 16 9.18 13.57 9.58
N LEU A 17 8.36 14.52 9.11
CA LEU A 17 6.99 14.23 8.70
C LEU A 17 6.92 13.27 7.51
N ARG A 18 7.77 13.46 6.49
CA ARG A 18 7.83 12.59 5.30
C ARG A 18 8.26 11.19 5.68
N ASP A 19 9.31 11.07 6.47
CA ASP A 19 9.83 9.78 6.94
C ASP A 19 8.80 9.04 7.77
N ARG A 20 8.07 9.76 8.62
CA ARG A 20 7.01 9.18 9.43
C ARG A 20 5.84 8.68 8.58
N LEU A 21 5.47 9.42 7.53
CA LEU A 21 4.43 8.98 6.61
C LEU A 21 4.85 7.71 5.86
N ILE A 22 6.08 7.65 5.36
CA ILE A 22 6.63 6.49 4.66
C ILE A 22 6.67 5.27 5.62
N ARG A 23 7.24 5.44 6.80
CA ARG A 23 7.37 4.38 7.81
C ARG A 23 6.02 3.84 8.28
N GLN A 24 5.02 4.71 8.41
CA GLN A 24 3.72 4.32 8.94
C GLN A 24 2.78 3.73 7.88
N TYR A 25 2.91 4.15 6.61
CA TYR A 25 1.94 3.79 5.56
C TYR A 25 2.51 3.00 4.39
N ARG A 26 3.81 3.13 4.06
CA ARG A 26 4.42 2.45 2.91
C ARG A 26 5.22 1.23 3.32
N GLU A 27 6.16 1.39 4.25
CA GLU A 27 7.06 0.31 4.70
C GLU A 27 6.34 -0.97 5.16
N PRO A 28 5.20 -0.91 5.90
CA PRO A 28 4.52 -2.13 6.33
C PRO A 28 4.00 -2.97 5.17
N PHE A 29 3.54 -2.34 4.09
CA PHE A 29 3.08 -3.05 2.90
C PHE A 29 4.25 -3.59 2.09
N ASP A 30 5.31 -2.80 1.97
CA ASP A 30 6.53 -3.19 1.29
C ASP A 30 7.17 -4.42 1.93
N ALA A 31 7.18 -4.49 3.25
CA ALA A 31 7.69 -5.65 3.99
C ALA A 31 6.87 -6.93 3.73
N VAL A 32 5.56 -6.82 3.59
CA VAL A 32 4.68 -7.97 3.28
C VAL A 32 4.83 -8.38 1.83
N LEU A 33 4.68 -7.45 0.89
CA LEU A 33 4.70 -7.71 -0.56
C LEU A 33 6.04 -8.23 -1.07
N ARG A 34 7.16 -7.84 -0.43
CA ARG A 34 8.51 -8.30 -0.78
C ARG A 34 9.01 -9.44 0.08
N SER A 35 8.18 -9.99 0.97
CA SER A 35 8.57 -11.17 1.75
C SER A 35 8.78 -12.37 0.82
N GLU A 36 9.77 -13.22 1.12
CA GLU A 36 10.07 -14.42 0.32
C GLU A 36 8.84 -15.32 0.17
N SER A 37 8.04 -15.46 1.23
CA SER A 37 6.78 -16.21 1.21
C SER A 37 5.78 -15.65 0.21
N THR A 38 5.61 -14.33 0.18
CA THR A 38 4.66 -13.70 -0.75
C THR A 38 5.16 -13.78 -2.19
N VAL A 39 6.45 -13.54 -2.43
CA VAL A 39 7.04 -13.69 -3.77
C VAL A 39 6.90 -15.13 -4.27
N HIS A 40 7.03 -16.13 -3.39
CA HIS A 40 6.82 -17.53 -3.75
C HIS A 40 5.36 -17.83 -4.13
N GLU A 41 4.38 -17.25 -3.44
CA GLU A 41 2.96 -17.52 -3.66
C GLU A 41 2.37 -16.78 -4.88
N ILE A 42 2.71 -15.50 -5.07
CA ILE A 42 2.08 -14.64 -6.10
C ILE A 42 3.04 -14.16 -7.20
N GLY A 43 4.29 -14.65 -7.17
CA GLY A 43 5.35 -14.26 -8.09
C GLY A 43 5.89 -12.85 -7.83
N GLU A 44 6.94 -12.48 -8.58
CA GLU A 44 7.46 -11.12 -8.54
C GLU A 44 6.42 -10.12 -9.08
N VAL A 45 6.27 -9.02 -8.34
CA VAL A 45 5.38 -7.91 -8.69
C VAL A 45 6.06 -6.60 -8.33
N ASP A 46 5.86 -5.59 -9.16
CA ASP A 46 6.25 -4.22 -8.83
C ASP A 46 5.50 -3.77 -7.57
N GLY A 47 6.24 -3.39 -6.53
CA GLY A 47 5.66 -3.05 -5.23
C GLY A 47 4.84 -1.76 -5.22
N ASP A 48 5.08 -0.83 -6.15
CA ASP A 48 4.21 0.36 -6.32
C ASP A 48 2.90 -0.05 -6.98
N VAL A 49 2.95 -0.93 -7.99
CA VAL A 49 1.76 -1.46 -8.66
C VAL A 49 0.89 -2.27 -7.69
N ALA A 50 1.48 -3.23 -6.97
CA ALA A 50 0.75 -4.07 -6.01
C ALA A 50 0.09 -3.22 -4.90
N PHE A 51 0.80 -2.22 -4.39
CA PHE A 51 0.23 -1.29 -3.42
C PHE A 51 -0.92 -0.47 -3.99
N ALA A 52 -0.76 0.07 -5.20
CA ALA A 52 -1.84 0.83 -5.85
C ALA A 52 -3.09 -0.03 -6.06
N GLN A 53 -2.94 -1.30 -6.43
CA GLN A 53 -4.05 -2.23 -6.64
C GLN A 53 -4.77 -2.61 -5.33
N VAL A 54 -4.03 -2.81 -4.24
CA VAL A 54 -4.62 -3.21 -2.95
C VAL A 54 -5.14 -2.01 -2.15
N VAL A 55 -4.37 -0.93 -2.09
CA VAL A 55 -4.68 0.24 -1.24
C VAL A 55 -5.52 1.27 -1.99
N GLY A 56 -5.37 1.39 -3.31
CA GLY A 56 -6.10 2.35 -4.14
C GLY A 56 -7.62 2.29 -3.97
N PRO A 57 -8.27 1.11 -4.09
CA PRO A 57 -9.70 0.98 -3.87
C PRO A 57 -10.15 1.42 -2.46
N VAL A 58 -9.37 1.08 -1.43
CA VAL A 58 -9.67 1.44 -0.03
C VAL A 58 -9.59 2.96 0.18
N LEU A 59 -8.58 3.61 -0.39
CA LEU A 59 -8.44 5.07 -0.35
C LEU A 59 -9.54 5.75 -1.16
N LEU A 60 -9.89 5.23 -2.34
CA LEU A 60 -10.97 5.77 -3.15
C LEU A 60 -12.28 5.77 -2.36
N ALA A 61 -12.65 4.64 -1.76
CA ALA A 61 -13.84 4.53 -0.91
C ALA A 61 -13.82 5.52 0.25
N ARG A 62 -12.66 5.70 0.88
CA ARG A 62 -12.47 6.67 1.97
C ARG A 62 -12.69 8.11 1.50
N LEU A 63 -12.22 8.45 0.31
CA LEU A 63 -12.27 9.80 -0.26
C LEU A 63 -13.65 10.15 -0.82
N THR A 64 -14.34 9.18 -1.44
CA THR A 64 -15.67 9.40 -2.01
C THR A 64 -16.78 9.35 -0.97
N GLY A 65 -16.47 8.84 0.22
CA GLY A 65 -17.46 8.56 1.28
C GLY A 65 -18.33 7.34 0.96
N ASP A 66 -19.02 6.87 1.99
CA ASP A 66 -19.79 5.61 1.97
C ASP A 66 -20.99 5.64 1.00
N GLY A 67 -21.36 6.82 0.47
CA GLY A 67 -22.47 6.98 -0.47
C GLY A 67 -22.13 6.66 -1.94
N VAL A 68 -20.86 6.51 -2.30
CA VAL A 68 -20.41 6.25 -3.69
C VAL A 68 -19.75 4.89 -3.81
N VAL A 69 -18.75 4.62 -2.97
CA VAL A 69 -18.07 3.33 -2.90
C VAL A 69 -17.89 2.98 -1.43
N ALA A 70 -18.66 2.02 -0.93
CA ALA A 70 -18.56 1.55 0.45
C ALA A 70 -17.65 0.32 0.52
N ILE A 71 -16.48 0.46 1.16
CA ILE A 71 -15.59 -0.67 1.46
C ILE A 71 -15.56 -0.89 2.96
N ASP A 72 -16.48 -1.75 3.39
CA ASP A 72 -16.53 -2.29 4.74
C ASP A 72 -15.37 -3.28 4.99
N ARG A 73 -15.34 -3.88 6.19
CA ARG A 73 -14.30 -4.84 6.55
C ARG A 73 -14.26 -6.05 5.61
N ALA A 74 -15.40 -6.53 5.13
CA ALA A 74 -15.46 -7.65 4.21
C ALA A 74 -14.99 -7.25 2.81
N GLY A 75 -15.32 -6.04 2.36
CA GLY A 75 -14.84 -5.45 1.12
C GLY A 75 -13.33 -5.33 1.09
N ARG A 76 -12.69 -4.92 2.20
CA ARG A 76 -11.22 -4.87 2.28
C ARG A 76 -10.58 -6.24 2.08
N ARG A 77 -11.20 -7.30 2.60
CA ARG A 77 -10.73 -8.68 2.39
C ARG A 77 -10.89 -9.09 0.94
N ARG A 78 -12.07 -8.86 0.36
CA ARG A 78 -12.33 -9.13 -1.06
C ARG A 78 -11.34 -8.44 -2.00
N VAL A 79 -10.98 -7.19 -1.73
CA VAL A 79 -9.95 -6.48 -2.53
C VAL A 79 -8.61 -7.23 -2.51
N VAL A 80 -8.20 -7.75 -1.36
CA VAL A 80 -6.98 -8.57 -1.25
C VAL A 80 -7.16 -9.90 -1.96
N ASP A 81 -8.27 -10.60 -1.73
CA ASP A 81 -8.56 -11.91 -2.32
C ASP A 81 -8.59 -11.82 -3.86
N ASP A 82 -9.22 -10.79 -4.42
CA ASP A 82 -9.30 -10.54 -5.86
C ASP A 82 -7.92 -10.24 -6.45
N PHE A 83 -7.10 -9.46 -5.73
CA PHE A 83 -5.70 -9.22 -6.11
C PHE A 83 -4.90 -10.53 -6.15
N LEU A 84 -5.02 -11.39 -5.13
CA LEU A 84 -4.33 -12.68 -5.08
C LEU A 84 -4.83 -13.62 -6.19
N ALA A 85 -6.14 -13.72 -6.39
CA ALA A 85 -6.76 -14.57 -7.40
C ALA A 85 -6.35 -14.18 -8.83
N ALA A 86 -6.21 -12.88 -9.11
CA ALA A 86 -5.72 -12.38 -10.40
C ALA A 86 -4.22 -12.71 -10.65
N ARG A 87 -3.48 -13.07 -9.60
CA ARG A 87 -2.04 -13.35 -9.65
C ARG A 87 -1.73 -14.84 -9.66
N THR A 88 -2.56 -15.66 -9.02
CA THR A 88 -2.48 -17.11 -9.13
C THR A 88 -2.88 -17.52 -10.55
N VAL A 89 -1.92 -18.01 -11.34
CA VAL A 89 -2.25 -18.70 -12.60
C VAL A 89 -3.15 -19.89 -12.23
N PRO A 90 -4.31 -20.09 -12.88
CA PRO A 90 -5.08 -21.31 -12.68
C PRO A 90 -4.16 -22.48 -13.03
N VAL A 91 -3.88 -23.34 -12.05
CA VAL A 91 -3.27 -24.63 -12.33
C VAL A 91 -4.27 -25.35 -13.22
N ASP A 92 -3.91 -25.59 -14.47
CA ASP A 92 -4.74 -26.38 -15.38
C ASP A 92 -4.93 -27.75 -14.72
N PRO A 93 -6.17 -28.22 -14.47
CA PRO A 93 -6.40 -29.47 -13.73
C PRO A 93 -5.89 -30.73 -14.45
N ASP A 94 -5.37 -30.58 -15.67
CA ASP A 94 -4.85 -31.64 -16.54
C ASP A 94 -3.34 -31.51 -16.88
N SER A 95 -2.57 -30.64 -16.18
CA SER A 95 -1.10 -30.55 -16.35
C SER A 95 -0.29 -31.46 -15.43
#